data_AF-A0A2L2Z0R6-F1
#
_entry.id   AF-A0A2L2Z0R6-F1
#
_cell.length_a   1.000
_cell.length_b   1.000
_cell.length_c   1.000
_cell.angle_alpha   90.00
_cell.angle_beta   90.00
_cell.angle_gamma   90.00
#
_symmetry.space_group_name_H-M   'P 1'
#
loop_
_entity.id
_entity.type
_entity.pdbx_description
1 polymer ?
#
loop_
_entity_poly.entity_id
_entity_poly.type
_entity_poly.pdbx_seq_one_letter_code
_entity_poly.pdbx_strand_id
1 'polypeptide(L)'
;GNPKSTENLFLEVKMKTGANVQWENGCKIAPYRKEPCIKLSGTADSVKLAKEMLLDRMEVLSNRIIMKMDITHFEHPSLIGKSGKLIKKVMDSTGCHIHFPDGNKY
;
A
#
# COMPACT_ATOMS: atom_id res chain seq x y z
N GLY A 1 -1.09 -5.03 5.52
CA GLY A 1 -2.09 -4.42 4.63
C GLY A 1 -3.47 -4.78 5.16
N ASN A 2 -4.43 -3.85 5.15
CA ASN A 2 -5.78 -4.12 5.61
C ASN A 2 -6.50 -5.03 4.59
N PRO A 3 -6.94 -6.26 4.96
CA PRO A 3 -7.54 -7.20 4.02
C PRO A 3 -8.77 -6.64 3.29
N LYS A 4 -9.53 -5.74 3.95
CA LYS A 4 -10.69 -5.06 3.35
C LYS A 4 -10.31 -4.15 2.17
N SER A 5 -9.09 -3.61 2.15
CA SER A 5 -8.63 -2.73 1.07
C SER A 5 -8.38 -3.48 -0.23
N THR A 6 -7.90 -4.72 -0.14
CA THR A 6 -7.53 -5.51 -1.32
C THR A 6 -8.74 -6.19 -1.95
N GLU A 7 -9.71 -6.62 -1.15
CA GLU A 7 -10.99 -7.12 -1.65
C GLU A 7 -11.76 -6.04 -2.42
N ASN A 8 -11.77 -4.80 -1.91
CA ASN A 8 -12.37 -3.66 -2.61
C ASN A 8 -11.69 -3.40 -3.96
N LEU A 9 -10.35 -3.49 -4.02
CA LEU A 9 -9.61 -3.35 -5.27
C LEU A 9 -10.00 -4.43 -6.29
N PHE A 10 -10.11 -5.68 -5.86
CA PHE A 10 -10.48 -6.78 -6.77
C PHE A 10 -11.92 -6.61 -7.27
N LEU A 11 -12.82 -6.15 -6.41
CA LEU A 11 -14.19 -5.83 -6.79
C LEU A 11 -14.23 -4.70 -7.84
N GLU A 12 -13.45 -3.64 -7.62
CA GLU A 12 -13.36 -2.51 -8.55
C GLU A 12 -12.81 -2.95 -9.92
N VAL A 13 -11.70 -3.69 -9.94
CA VAL A 13 -11.10 -4.22 -11.17
C VAL A 13 -12.10 -5.12 -11.89
N LYS A 14 -12.82 -5.98 -11.16
CA LYS A 14 -13.85 -6.85 -11.73
C LYS A 14 -15.00 -6.05 -12.35
N MET A 15 -15.49 -5.02 -11.68
CA MET A 15 -16.56 -4.16 -12.20
C MET A 15 -16.14 -3.38 -13.44
N LYS A 16 -14.91 -2.86 -13.48
CA LYS A 16 -14.42 -2.04 -14.59
C LYS A 16 -13.99 -2.84 -15.82
N THR A 17 -13.45 -4.04 -15.62
CA THR A 17 -12.85 -4.84 -16.71
C THR A 17 -13.73 -6.01 -17.12
N GLY A 18 -14.63 -6.47 -16.27
CA GLY A 18 -15.36 -7.73 -16.44
C GLY A 18 -14.51 -8.98 -16.21
N ALA A 19 -13.21 -8.85 -15.88
CA ALA A 19 -12.37 -9.98 -15.52
C ALA A 19 -12.64 -10.43 -14.08
N ASN A 20 -12.62 -11.73 -13.85
CA ASN A 20 -12.64 -12.27 -12.50
C ASN A 20 -11.23 -12.29 -11.92
N VAL A 21 -11.07 -11.66 -10.75
CA VAL A 21 -9.80 -11.53 -10.01
C VAL A 21 -9.91 -12.30 -8.71
N GLN A 22 -9.01 -13.24 -8.47
CA GLN A 22 -8.98 -14.07 -7.26
C GLN A 22 -7.55 -14.32 -6.80
N TRP A 23 -7.38 -14.53 -5.50
CA TRP A 23 -6.11 -15.03 -4.97
C TRP A 23 -5.87 -16.46 -5.45
N GLU A 24 -4.63 -16.75 -5.84
CA GLU A 24 -4.18 -18.09 -6.17
C GLU A 24 -3.49 -18.72 -4.96
N ASN A 25 -3.94 -19.91 -4.58
CA ASN A 25 -3.35 -20.69 -3.50
C ASN A 25 -2.04 -21.33 -3.99
N GLY A 26 -0.95 -20.56 -3.86
CA GLY A 26 0.40 -21.00 -4.18
C GLY A 26 0.76 -20.77 -5.65
N CYS A 27 1.76 -19.93 -5.88
CA CYS A 27 2.35 -19.77 -7.19
C CYS A 27 3.09 -21.06 -7.58
N LYS A 28 2.56 -21.83 -8.53
CA LYS A 28 3.20 -23.06 -9.03
C LYS A 28 4.56 -22.80 -9.73
N ILE A 29 4.89 -21.54 -9.96
CA ILE A 29 6.03 -21.10 -10.76
C ILE A 29 7.33 -21.08 -9.94
N ALA A 30 7.26 -21.04 -8.60
CA ALA A 30 8.44 -21.22 -7.75
C ALA A 30 8.03 -21.60 -6.31
N PRO A 31 8.33 -22.82 -5.82
CA PRO A 31 7.97 -23.27 -4.47
C PRO A 31 8.60 -22.43 -3.34
N TYR A 32 9.54 -21.54 -3.67
CA TYR A 32 10.26 -20.66 -2.74
C TYR A 32 9.76 -19.21 -2.71
N ARG A 33 8.88 -18.79 -3.65
CA ARG A 33 8.32 -17.43 -3.61
C ARG A 33 7.12 -17.41 -2.67
N LYS A 34 7.28 -16.77 -1.51
CA LYS A 34 6.19 -16.45 -0.57
C LYS A 34 5.32 -15.28 -1.06
N GLU A 35 5.47 -14.85 -2.30
CA GLU A 35 4.71 -13.73 -2.85
C GLU A 35 3.28 -14.17 -3.17
N PRO A 36 2.28 -13.36 -2.81
CA PRO A 36 0.88 -13.66 -3.13
C PRO A 36 0.69 -13.62 -4.64
N CYS A 37 0.14 -14.69 -5.22
CA CYS A 37 -0.19 -14.76 -6.64
C CYS A 37 -1.69 -14.49 -6.87
N ILE A 38 -1.99 -13.80 -7.97
CA ILE A 38 -3.35 -13.44 -8.37
C ILE A 38 -3.67 -14.17 -9.66
N LYS A 39 -4.84 -14.80 -9.72
CA LYS A 39 -5.39 -15.42 -10.91
C LYS A 39 -6.41 -14.49 -11.56
N LEU A 40 -6.22 -14.25 -12.86
CA LEU A 40 -7.15 -13.51 -13.72
C LEU A 40 -7.82 -14.47 -14.70
N SER A 41 -9.13 -14.34 -14.87
CA SER A 41 -9.89 -15.13 -15.84
C SER A 41 -11.02 -14.30 -16.47
N GLY A 42 -11.19 -14.41 -17.78
CA GLY A 42 -12.14 -13.63 -18.57
C GLY A 42 -11.83 -13.76 -20.07
N THR A 43 -12.33 -12.81 -20.87
CA THR A 43 -11.90 -12.65 -22.27
C THR A 43 -10.45 -12.17 -22.32
N ALA A 44 -9.78 -12.35 -23.46
CA ALA A 44 -8.39 -11.89 -23.63
C ALA A 44 -8.25 -10.39 -23.33
N ASP A 45 -9.20 -9.58 -23.81
CA ASP A 45 -9.21 -8.13 -23.59
C ASP A 45 -9.47 -7.76 -22.12
N SER A 46 -10.42 -8.44 -21.46
CA SER A 46 -10.70 -8.15 -20.04
C SER A 46 -9.53 -8.53 -19.14
N VAL A 47 -8.89 -9.67 -19.40
CA VAL A 47 -7.70 -10.11 -18.65
C VAL A 47 -6.53 -9.15 -18.88
N LYS A 48 -6.31 -8.69 -20.12
CA LYS A 48 -5.26 -7.72 -20.43
C LYS A 48 -5.49 -6.40 -19.68
N LEU A 49 -6.70 -5.87 -19.75
CA LEU A 49 -7.06 -4.62 -19.07
C LEU A 49 -6.95 -4.75 -17.55
N ALA A 50 -7.41 -5.87 -16.98
CA ALA A 50 -7.30 -6.14 -15.55
C ALA A 50 -5.84 -6.24 -15.09
N LYS A 51 -4.98 -6.85 -15.90
CA LYS A 51 -3.54 -6.94 -15.63
C LYS A 51 -2.90 -5.55 -15.61
N GLU A 52 -3.18 -4.71 -16.60
CA GLU A 52 -2.66 -3.34 -16.67
C GLU A 52 -3.09 -2.51 -15.45
N MET A 53 -4.38 -2.54 -15.11
CA MET A 53 -4.90 -1.83 -13.94
C MET A 53 -4.28 -2.30 -12.61
N LEU A 54 -4.10 -3.61 -12.44
CA LEU A 54 -3.48 -4.15 -11.23
C LEU A 54 -2.00 -3.77 -11.14
N LEU A 55 -1.26 -3.82 -12.24
CA LEU A 55 0.15 -3.45 -12.28
C LEU A 55 0.35 -1.96 -11.97
N ASP A 56 -0.42 -1.08 -12.60
CA ASP A 56 -0.37 0.37 -12.33
C ASP A 56 -0.63 0.66 -10.84
N ARG A 57 -1.65 0.01 -10.26
CA ARG A 57 -1.96 0.18 -8.84
C ARG A 57 -0.90 -0.40 -7.91
N MET A 58 -0.26 -1.49 -8.31
CA MET A 58 0.84 -2.11 -7.55
C MET A 58 2.12 -1.28 -7.62
N GLU A 59 2.43 -0.67 -8.76
CA GLU A 59 3.60 0.19 -8.94
C GLU A 59 3.53 1.43 -8.04
N VAL A 60 2.35 2.03 -7.91
CA VAL A 60 2.10 3.12 -6.95
C VAL A 60 2.35 2.68 -5.50
N LEU A 61 2.09 1.41 -5.17
CA LEU A 61 2.30 0.86 -3.83
C LEU A 61 3.76 0.43 -3.58
N SER A 62 4.49 -0.02 -4.60
CA SER A 62 5.91 -0.38 -4.46
C SER A 62 6.82 0.84 -4.38
N ASN A 63 6.43 1.95 -5.03
CA ASN A 63 7.22 3.18 -5.07
C ASN A 63 7.05 4.06 -3.82
N ARG A 64 6.98 3.44 -2.64
CA ARG A 64 7.01 4.17 -1.37
C ARG A 64 8.40 4.76 -1.14
N ILE A 65 8.56 6.05 -1.43
CA ILE A 65 9.81 6.78 -1.16
C ILE A 65 9.87 7.13 0.33
N ILE A 66 10.97 6.75 0.98
CA ILE A 66 11.25 7.11 2.38
C ILE A 66 12.31 8.21 2.37
N MET A 67 11.95 9.39 2.90
CA MET A 67 12.89 10.48 3.15
C MET A 67 13.27 10.48 4.63
N LYS A 68 14.56 10.60 4.92
CA LYS A 68 15.09 10.76 6.28
C LYS A 68 15.43 12.23 6.49
N MET A 69 15.07 12.74 7.67
CA MET A 69 15.36 14.11 8.07
C MET A 69 16.03 14.08 9.44
N ASP A 70 17.18 14.72 9.56
CA ASP A 70 17.92 14.81 10.81
C ASP A 70 17.40 16.01 11.61
N ILE A 71 16.82 15.73 12.79
CA ILE A 71 16.25 16.72 13.69
C ILE A 71 16.69 16.38 15.10
N THR A 72 17.06 17.39 15.89
CA THR A 72 17.49 17.16 17.27
C THR A 72 16.33 16.58 18.10
N HIS A 73 16.64 15.65 19.01
CA HIS A 73 15.61 14.97 19.80
C HIS A 73 14.77 15.95 20.65
N PHE A 74 15.37 17.04 21.12
CA PHE A 74 14.70 18.09 21.89
C PHE A 74 13.56 18.77 21.12
N GLU A 75 13.59 18.76 19.80
CA GLU A 75 12.58 19.40 18.95
C GLU A 75 11.43 18.45 18.58
N HIS A 76 11.61 17.13 18.73
CA HIS A 76 10.58 16.15 18.37
C HIS A 76 9.23 16.40 19.07
N PRO A 77 9.17 16.67 20.41
CA PRO A 77 7.90 16.91 21.08
C PRO A 77 7.15 18.13 20.54
N SER A 78 7.88 19.20 20.19
CA SER A 78 7.32 20.42 19.62
C SER A 78 6.72 20.18 18.23
N LEU A 79 7.40 19.38 17.39
CA LEU A 79 6.92 19.01 16.05
C LEU A 79 5.73 18.04 16.09
N ILE A 80 5.73 17.08 17.03
CA ILE A 80 4.60 16.16 17.26
C ILE A 80 3.38 16.94 17.77
N GLY A 81 3.62 17.89 18.67
CA GLY A 81 2.60 18.70 19.33
C GLY A 81 1.81 17.92 20.40
N LYS A 82 0.97 18.64 21.14
CA LYS A 82 0.17 18.06 22.24
C LYS A 82 -0.69 16.88 21.74
N SER A 83 -0.48 15.70 22.31
CA SER A 83 -1.16 14.45 21.93
C SER A 83 -1.03 14.08 20.44
N GLY A 84 0.01 14.56 19.76
CA GLY A 84 0.23 14.31 18.33
C GLY A 84 -0.70 15.08 17.40
N LYS A 85 -1.45 16.08 17.89
CA LYS A 85 -2.42 16.82 17.07
C LYS A 85 -1.78 17.58 15.91
N LEU A 86 -0.60 18.17 16.13
CA LEU A 86 0.09 18.94 15.10
C LEU A 86 0.54 18.02 13.96
N ILE A 87 1.25 16.94 14.30
CA ILE A 87 1.72 16.01 13.27
C ILE A 87 0.59 15.30 12.55
N LYS A 88 -0.50 14.95 13.24
CA LYS A 88 -1.70 14.37 12.60
C LYS A 88 -2.26 15.32 11.54
N LYS A 89 -2.43 16.60 11.87
CA LYS A 89 -2.91 17.61 10.91
C LYS A 89 -2.00 17.71 9.68
N VAL A 90 -0.68 17.64 9.85
CA VAL A 90 0.29 17.67 8.74
C VAL A 90 0.18 16.39 7.89
N MET A 91 0.10 15.22 8.52
CA MET A 91 -0.10 13.95 7.79
C MET A 91 -1.42 13.95 7.03
N ASP A 92 -2.49 14.46 7.62
CA ASP A 92 -3.81 14.57 6.98
C ASP A 92 -3.78 15.54 5.79
N SER A 93 -3.11 16.70 5.92
CA SER A 93 -3.06 17.70 4.86
C SER A 93 -2.12 17.34 3.70
N THR A 94 -1.07 16.55 3.97
CA THR A 94 -0.08 16.15 2.96
C THR A 94 -0.33 14.76 2.39
N GLY A 95 -1.13 13.93 3.07
CA GLY A 95 -1.26 12.50 2.77
C GLY A 95 0.02 11.70 3.03
N CYS A 96 1.06 12.31 3.62
CA CYS A 96 2.30 11.63 3.97
C CYS A 96 2.16 10.87 5.29
N HIS A 97 2.96 9.82 5.44
CA HIS A 97 3.08 9.09 6.70
C HIS A 97 4.40 9.44 7.39
N ILE A 98 4.33 10.24 8.46
CA ILE A 98 5.51 10.74 9.17
C ILE A 98 5.70 9.92 10.44
N HIS A 99 6.91 9.39 10.63
CA HIS A 99 7.27 8.57 11.79
C HIS A 99 8.45 9.21 12.52
N PHE A 100 8.28 9.49 13.81
CA PHE A 100 9.38 9.88 14.69
C PHE A 100 10.02 8.62 15.27
N PRO A 101 11.35 8.56 15.44
CA PRO A 101 12.00 7.45 16.12
C PRO A 101 11.42 7.30 17.54
N ASP A 102 11.27 6.06 18.02
CA ASP A 102 10.80 5.77 19.39
C ASP A 102 11.83 6.27 20.41
N GLY A 103 11.71 7.52 20.82
CA GLY A 103 12.60 8.18 21.78
C GLY A 103 12.31 7.82 23.24
N ASN A 104 11.75 6.65 23.54
CA ASN A 104 11.38 6.25 24.91
C ASN A 104 12.00 4.90 25.34
N LYS A 105 13.20 4.58 24.84
CA LYS A 105 13.89 3.32 25.17
C LYS A 105 15.06 3.43 26.15
N TYR A 106 15.48 4.62 26.60
CA TYR A 106 16.47 4.79 27.66
C TYR A 106 16.22 6.06 28.46
#